data_AF-A0A9D5B3P5-F1
#
_entry.id   AF-A0A9D5B3P5-F1
#
_cell.length_a   1.000
_cell.length_b   1.000
_cell.length_c   1.000
_cell.angle_alpha   90.00
_cell.angle_beta   90.00
_cell.angle_gamma   90.00
#
_symmetry.space_group_name_H-M   'P 1'
#
loop_
_entity.id
_entity.type
_entity.pdbx_description
1 polymer ?
#
loop_
_entity_poly.entity_id
_entity_poly.type
_entity_poly.pdbx_seq_one_letter_code
_entity_poly.pdbx_strand_id
1 'polypeptide(L)'
;MPSSEVKPSLPVNLASSQKFSRDKALRVLLQSWRSQNILPQNVAKKLWKGIFDCVYHSDNSLVQADLIDRIASHLSTFRHLPLSLQYFSTFFLTMRREWSGIDSVR
;
A
#
# COMPACT_ATOMS: atom_id res chain seq x y z
N MET A 1 1.77 3.68 25.62
CA MET A 1 2.29 3.45 24.25
C MET A 1 1.52 4.38 23.33
N PRO A 2 2.13 5.37 22.65
CA PRO A 2 1.35 6.28 21.83
C PRO A 2 0.91 5.53 20.57
N SER A 3 -0.39 5.28 20.48
CA SER A 3 -1.06 4.79 19.28
C SER A 3 -0.69 5.69 18.13
N SER A 4 0.08 5.17 17.18
CA SER A 4 0.44 5.89 15.95
C SER A 4 -0.83 6.01 15.10
N GLU A 5 -1.62 7.04 15.37
CA GLU A 5 -2.75 7.42 14.53
C GLU A 5 -2.24 7.64 13.11
N VAL A 6 -2.67 6.79 12.20
CA VAL A 6 -2.52 7.02 10.76
C VAL A 6 -3.30 8.29 10.46
N LYS A 7 -2.59 9.42 10.28
CA LYS A 7 -3.21 10.69 9.92
C LYS A 7 -4.14 10.48 8.72
N PRO A 8 -5.40 10.95 8.77
CA PRO A 8 -6.39 10.73 7.71
C PRO A 8 -5.96 11.30 6.34
N SER A 9 -4.96 12.17 6.31
CA SER A 9 -4.38 12.72 5.09
C SER A 9 -3.56 11.73 4.27
N LEU A 10 -3.02 10.64 4.84
CA LEU A 10 -2.19 9.68 4.08
C LEU A 10 -3.00 8.89 3.05
N PRO A 11 -4.13 8.24 3.43
CA PRO A 11 -4.98 7.52 2.47
C PRO A 11 -5.57 8.42 1.39
N VAL A 12 -5.94 9.66 1.74
CA VAL A 12 -6.51 10.64 0.80
C VAL A 12 -5.49 11.06 -0.27
N ASN A 13 -4.21 11.22 0.10
CA ASN A 13 -3.17 11.59 -0.87
C ASN A 13 -2.77 10.44 -1.81
N LEU A 14 -2.98 9.18 -1.42
CA LEU A 14 -2.79 8.01 -2.29
C LEU A 14 -3.84 7.92 -3.39
N ALA A 15 -5.04 8.46 -3.16
CA ALA A 15 -6.12 8.54 -4.13
C ALA A 15 -6.08 9.83 -5.00
N SER A 16 -5.03 10.66 -4.86
CA SER A 16 -4.90 11.90 -5.64
C SER A 16 -4.71 11.60 -7.13
N SER A 17 -5.26 12.42 -8.03
CA SER A 17 -5.01 12.32 -9.48
C SER A 17 -3.58 12.69 -9.88
N GLN A 18 -2.85 13.43 -9.02
CA GLN A 18 -1.49 13.87 -9.29
C GLN A 18 -0.46 12.80 -8.90
N LYS A 19 0.29 12.30 -9.90
CA LYS A 19 1.35 11.29 -9.71
C LYS A 19 2.33 11.66 -8.58
N PHE A 20 2.77 12.91 -8.54
CA PHE A 20 3.72 13.39 -7.53
C PHE A 20 3.15 13.27 -6.10
N SER A 21 1.88 13.63 -5.90
CA SER A 21 1.20 13.54 -4.61
C SER A 21 0.98 12.09 -4.18
N ARG A 22 0.62 11.20 -5.12
CA ARG A 22 0.51 9.75 -4.87
C ARG A 22 1.86 9.12 -4.51
N ASP A 23 2.90 9.36 -5.31
CA ASP A 23 4.24 8.80 -5.12
C ASP A 23 4.85 9.25 -3.78
N LYS A 24 4.63 10.52 -3.41
CA LYS A 24 5.08 11.06 -2.11
C LYS A 24 4.33 10.39 -0.96
N ALA A 25 3.01 10.26 -1.06
CA ALA A 25 2.20 9.60 -0.04
C ALA A 25 2.57 8.13 0.12
N LEU A 26 2.76 7.40 -1.00
CA LEU A 26 3.19 6.01 -1.00
C LEU A 26 4.56 5.87 -0.34
N ARG A 27 5.53 6.72 -0.70
CA ARG A 27 6.87 6.69 -0.10
C ARG A 27 6.84 6.93 1.41
N VAL A 28 6.08 7.93 1.87
CA VAL A 28 5.91 8.21 3.31
C VAL A 28 5.25 7.04 4.03
N LEU A 29 4.22 6.44 3.42
CA LEU A 29 3.52 5.28 3.96
C LEU A 29 4.46 4.08 4.11
N LEU A 30 5.15 3.70 3.04
CA LEU A 30 6.10 2.59 3.04
C LEU A 30 7.23 2.82 4.05
N GLN A 31 7.72 4.07 4.18
CA GLN A 31 8.74 4.40 5.15
C GLN A 31 8.24 4.32 6.61
N SER A 32 6.99 4.73 6.87
CA SER A 32 6.37 4.60 8.21
C SER A 32 6.14 3.15 8.62
N TRP A 33 6.05 2.24 7.64
CA TRP A 33 5.85 0.81 7.86
C TRP A 33 7.11 0.11 8.38
N ARG A 34 8.29 0.57 7.93
CA ARG A 34 9.59 -0.01 8.25
C ARG A 34 10.01 0.12 9.71
N SER A 35 9.49 1.10 10.44
CA SER A 35 9.86 1.31 11.85
C SER A 35 9.11 0.40 12.83
N GLN A 36 8.24 -0.47 12.33
CA GLN A 36 7.35 -1.30 13.14
C GLN A 36 7.81 -2.77 13.12
N ASN A 37 7.50 -3.53 14.17
CA ASN A 37 7.72 -4.99 14.18
C ASN A 37 6.52 -5.76 13.62
N ILE A 38 5.33 -5.23 13.84
CA ILE A 38 4.04 -5.71 13.36
C ILE A 38 3.04 -4.58 13.48
N LEU A 39 2.07 -4.49 12.57
CA LEU A 39 0.96 -3.55 12.69
C LEU A 39 -0.30 -4.20 13.28
N PRO A 40 -1.19 -3.41 13.89
CA PRO A 40 -2.58 -3.82 14.07
C PRO A 40 -3.21 -4.21 12.72
N GLN A 41 -3.93 -5.34 12.67
CA GLN A 41 -4.41 -5.91 11.41
C GLN A 41 -5.36 -4.96 10.63
N ASN A 42 -6.19 -4.21 11.34
CA ASN A 42 -7.07 -3.19 10.76
C ASN A 42 -6.28 -2.07 10.06
N VAL A 43 -5.14 -1.67 10.62
CA VAL A 43 -4.26 -0.66 10.02
C VAL A 43 -3.60 -1.24 8.76
N ALA A 44 -3.02 -2.44 8.84
CA ALA A 44 -2.42 -3.10 7.67
C ALA A 44 -3.40 -3.22 6.50
N LYS A 45 -4.65 -3.61 6.76
CA LYS A 45 -5.72 -3.70 5.75
C LYS A 45 -6.07 -2.35 5.12
N LYS A 46 -6.11 -1.27 5.92
CA LYS A 46 -6.37 0.10 5.41
C LYS A 46 -5.22 0.58 4.50
N LEU A 47 -3.97 0.33 4.90
CA LEU A 47 -2.80 0.69 4.11
C LEU A 47 -2.79 -0.04 2.75
N TRP A 48 -3.03 -1.35 2.77
CA TRP A 48 -3.09 -2.13 1.54
C TRP A 48 -4.23 -1.73 0.62
N LYS A 49 -5.40 -1.35 1.17
CA LYS A 49 -6.48 -0.77 0.34
C LYS A 49 -6.02 0.52 -0.34
N GLY A 50 -5.35 1.43 0.37
CA GLY A 50 -4.78 2.64 -0.25
C GLY A 50 -3.74 2.34 -1.33
N ILE A 51 -2.91 1.31 -1.14
CA ILE A 51 -1.95 0.85 -2.17
C ILE A 51 -2.68 0.29 -3.39
N PHE A 52 -3.68 -0.58 -3.18
CA PHE A 52 -4.50 -1.12 -4.25
C PHE A 52 -5.18 0.01 -5.05
N ASP A 53 -5.80 0.97 -4.38
CA ASP A 53 -6.48 2.09 -5.03
C ASP A 53 -5.49 2.95 -5.84
N CYS A 54 -4.27 3.15 -5.34
CA CYS A 54 -3.22 3.88 -6.05
C CYS A 54 -2.78 3.16 -7.35
N VAL A 55 -2.66 1.84 -7.32
CA VAL A 55 -2.31 1.06 -8.53
C VAL A 55 -3.50 1.01 -9.49
N TYR A 56 -4.67 0.66 -8.97
CA TYR A 56 -5.91 0.52 -9.75
C TYR A 56 -6.21 1.81 -10.52
N HIS A 57 -6.21 2.98 -9.87
CA HIS A 57 -6.53 4.26 -10.51
C HIS A 57 -5.39 4.91 -11.31
N SER A 58 -4.25 4.24 -11.52
CA SER A 58 -3.19 4.77 -12.37
C SER A 58 -3.52 4.54 -13.84
N ASP A 59 -3.68 5.60 -14.64
CA ASP A 59 -4.15 5.49 -16.03
C ASP A 59 -3.07 5.03 -17.04
N ASN A 60 -1.80 5.00 -16.63
CA ASN A 60 -0.68 4.67 -17.51
C ASN A 60 -0.03 3.33 -17.10
N SER A 61 0.06 2.39 -18.04
CA SER A 61 0.58 1.04 -17.83
C SER A 61 2.05 1.02 -17.38
N LEU A 62 2.90 1.91 -17.92
CA LEU A 62 4.29 2.02 -17.48
C LEU A 62 4.38 2.54 -16.05
N VAL A 63 3.49 3.46 -15.67
CA VAL A 63 3.41 3.96 -14.27
C VAL A 63 2.89 2.87 -13.35
N GLN A 64 1.89 2.09 -13.77
CA GLN A 64 1.41 0.93 -13.00
C GLN A 64 2.52 -0.08 -12.77
N ALA A 65 3.29 -0.43 -13.79
CA ALA A 65 4.41 -1.38 -13.68
C ALA A 65 5.48 -0.87 -12.69
N ASP A 66 5.93 0.39 -12.81
CA ASP A 66 6.88 0.99 -11.86
C ASP A 66 6.34 1.01 -10.43
N LEU A 67 5.04 1.28 -10.24
CA LEU A 67 4.41 1.20 -8.92
C LEU A 67 4.43 -0.22 -8.37
N ILE A 68 4.05 -1.21 -9.18
CA ILE A 68 4.04 -2.64 -8.79
C ILE A 68 5.46 -3.08 -8.41
N ASP A 69 6.47 -2.74 -9.21
CA ASP A 69 7.87 -3.07 -8.93
C ASP A 69 8.36 -2.47 -7.62
N ARG A 70 8.00 -1.21 -7.34
CA ARG A 70 8.33 -0.55 -6.06
C ARG A 70 7.66 -1.20 -4.87
N ILE A 71 6.38 -1.57 -5.01
CA ILE A 71 5.60 -2.25 -3.96
C ILE A 71 6.19 -3.63 -3.70
N ALA A 72 6.45 -4.43 -4.74
CA ALA A 72 7.05 -5.76 -4.64
C ALA A 72 8.45 -5.69 -4.02
N SER A 73 9.28 -4.76 -4.48
CA SER A 73 10.64 -4.55 -3.95
C SER A 73 10.63 -4.07 -2.51
N HIS A 74 9.54 -3.48 -2.00
CA HIS A 74 9.47 -3.03 -0.61
C HIS A 74 9.52 -4.21 0.39
N LEU A 75 8.98 -5.37 0.01
CA LEU A 75 8.95 -6.57 0.85
C LEU A 75 10.35 -7.00 1.30
N SER A 76 11.35 -6.92 0.41
CA SER A 76 12.73 -7.30 0.71
C SER A 76 13.43 -6.36 1.69
N THR A 77 12.81 -5.22 2.01
CA THR A 77 13.43 -4.19 2.83
C THR A 77 13.08 -4.25 4.31
N PHE A 78 12.14 -5.12 4.68
CA PHE A 78 11.75 -5.31 6.07
C PHE A 78 12.82 -6.13 6.82
N ARG A 79 13.20 -5.66 8.01
CA ARG A 79 14.16 -6.37 8.88
C ARG A 79 13.51 -7.47 9.73
N HIS A 80 12.19 -7.38 9.94
CA HIS A 80 11.45 -8.26 10.85
C HIS A 80 10.55 -9.22 10.05
N LEU A 81 10.80 -10.52 10.17
CA LEU A 81 10.01 -11.56 9.50
C LEU A 81 8.50 -11.47 9.79
N PRO A 82 8.03 -11.20 11.03
CA PRO A 82 6.60 -11.06 11.29
C PRO A 82 5.94 -9.92 10.49
N LEU A 83 6.64 -8.80 10.30
CA LEU A 83 6.14 -7.69 9.49
C LEU A 83 6.08 -8.08 8.00
N SER A 84 7.12 -8.73 7.46
CA SER A 84 7.15 -9.18 6.06
C SER A 84 6.01 -10.16 5.78
N LEU A 85 5.79 -11.13 6.67
CA LEU A 85 4.70 -12.09 6.55
C LEU A 85 3.34 -11.41 6.65
N GLN A 86 3.16 -10.45 7.57
CA GLN A 86 1.93 -9.69 7.68
C GLN A 86 1.66 -8.86 6.42
N TYR A 87 2.68 -8.18 5.89
CA TYR A 87 2.60 -7.41 4.66
C TYR A 87 2.11 -8.29 3.50
N PHE A 88 2.77 -9.43 3.28
CA PHE A 88 2.45 -10.36 2.20
C PHE A 88 1.09 -11.05 2.38
N SER A 89 0.73 -11.41 3.61
CA SER A 89 -0.59 -11.99 3.91
C SER A 89 -1.72 -10.98 3.66
N THR A 90 -1.50 -9.73 4.04
CA THR A 90 -2.50 -8.66 3.86
C THR A 90 -2.67 -8.28 2.39
N PHE A 91 -1.61 -8.39 1.57
CA PHE A 91 -1.71 -8.33 0.12
C PHE A 91 -2.76 -9.31 -0.42
N PHE A 92 -2.61 -10.61 -0.14
CA PHE A 92 -3.57 -11.62 -0.63
C PHE A 92 -4.99 -11.40 -0.13
N LEU A 93 -5.14 -10.99 1.13
CA LEU A 93 -6.46 -10.66 1.68
C LEU A 93 -7.11 -9.49 0.93
N THR A 94 -6.31 -8.51 0.53
CA THR A 94 -6.76 -7.34 -0.23
C THR A 94 -7.11 -7.75 -1.65
N MET A 95 -6.21 -8.45 -2.35
CA MET A 95 -6.45 -8.93 -3.71
C MET A 95 -7.72 -9.79 -3.78
N ARG A 96 -7.89 -10.75 -2.87
CA ARG A 96 -9.09 -11.61 -2.82
C ARG A 96 -10.37 -10.80 -2.63
N ARG A 97 -10.34 -9.74 -1.80
CA ARG A 97 -11.50 -8.90 -1.54
C ARG A 97 -11.88 -8.05 -2.75
N GLU A 98 -10.88 -7.49 -3.44
CA GLU A 98 -11.11 -6.56 -4.55
C GLU A 98 -11.26 -7.27 -5.90
N TRP A 99 -10.90 -8.56 -5.99
CA TRP A 99 -10.84 -9.32 -7.24
C TRP A 99 -12.10 -9.22 -8.10
N SER A 100 -13.29 -9.33 -7.49
CA SER A 100 -14.57 -9.25 -8.21
C SER A 100 -14.91 -7.85 -8.72
N GLY A 101 -14.20 -6.81 -8.25
CA GLY A 101 -14.40 -5.42 -8.67
C GLY A 101 -13.41 -4.95 -9.73
N ILE A 102 -12.49 -5.80 -10.17
CA ILE A 102 -11.55 -5.48 -11.25
C ILE A 102 -12.31 -5.64 -12.58
N ASP A 103 -12.51 -4.54 -13.29
CA ASP A 103 -13.12 -4.54 -14.62
C ASP A 103 -12.16 -5.14 -15.67
N SER A 104 -12.72 -5.78 -16.69
CA SER A 104 -12.03 -6.46 -17.80
C SER A 104 -11.06 -5.58 -18.61
N VAL A 105 -11.21 -4.26 -18.54
CA VAL A 105 -10.37 -3.27 -19.21
C VAL A 105 -9.19 -2.78 -18.36
N ARG A 106 -9.01 -3.32 -17.15
CA ARG A 106 -7.91 -2.97 -16.24
C ARG A 106 -7.00 -4.14 -15.92
#